data_AF-A0A6G0S0D3-F1
#
_entry.id   AF-A0A6G0S0D3-F1
#
_cell.length_a   1.000
_cell.length_b   1.000
_cell.length_c   1.000
_cell.angle_alpha   90.00
_cell.angle_beta   90.00
_cell.angle_gamma   90.00
#
_symmetry.space_group_name_H-M   'P 1'
#
loop_
_entity.id
_entity.type
_entity.pdbx_description
1 polymer ?
#
loop_
_entity_poly.entity_id
_entity_poly.type
_entity_poly.pdbx_seq_one_letter_code
_entity_poly.pdbx_strand_id
1 'polypeptide(L)'
;MTVEVVSKLEELIDEDCRMTLEQLRDGLHSDLGVDVSVASVHRALQGMLYSTKRLRIEKEMMNSNVNKEKRKTFVAELNKPIKNGNMVVFQDEANFNLYLSINEG
;
A
#
# COMPACT_ATOMS: atom_id res chain seq x y z
N MET A 1 3.88 -12.62 -24.88
CA MET A 1 5.24 -12.21 -24.44
C MET A 1 6.02 -13.47 -24.14
N THR A 2 7.32 -13.45 -24.39
CA THR A 2 8.22 -14.53 -23.98
C THR A 2 8.39 -14.51 -22.45
N VAL A 3 8.88 -15.61 -21.88
CA VAL A 3 9.12 -15.72 -20.43
C VAL A 3 10.10 -14.65 -19.96
N GLU A 4 11.13 -14.33 -20.74
CA GLU A 4 12.11 -13.28 -20.45
C GLU A 4 11.49 -11.88 -20.33
N VAL A 5 10.61 -11.51 -21.27
CA VAL A 5 9.90 -10.21 -21.24
C VAL A 5 8.95 -10.12 -20.06
N VAL A 6 8.29 -11.22 -19.70
CA VAL A 6 7.40 -11.28 -18.53
C VAL A 6 8.21 -11.16 -17.23
N SER A 7 9.34 -11.87 -17.12
CA SER A 7 10.24 -11.75 -15.96
C SER A 7 10.74 -10.32 -15.78
N LYS A 8 11.10 -9.65 -16.88
CA LYS A 8 11.54 -8.25 -16.81
C LYS A 8 10.42 -7.31 -16.38
N LEU A 9 9.20 -7.59 -16.82
CA LEU A 9 8.03 -6.84 -16.40
C LEU A 9 7.77 -6.98 -14.88
N GLU A 10 8.01 -8.16 -14.31
CA GLU A 10 7.94 -8.37 -12.85
C GLU A 10 9.00 -7.54 -12.12
N GLU A 11 10.25 -7.58 -12.57
CA GLU A 11 11.34 -6.79 -11.98
C GLU A 11 11.01 -5.29 -11.93
N LEU A 12 10.48 -4.73 -13.02
CA LEU A 12 10.12 -3.31 -13.09
C LEU A 12 9.00 -2.96 -12.09
N ILE A 13 8.03 -3.85 -11.90
CA ILE A 13 6.91 -3.65 -10.98
C ILE A 13 7.34 -3.79 -9.53
N ASP A 14 8.24 -4.74 -9.26
CA ASP A 14 8.80 -4.95 -7.92
C ASP A 14 9.69 -3.78 -7.50
N GLU A 15 10.36 -3.11 -8.46
CA GLU A 15 11.11 -1.89 -8.22
C GLU A 15 10.20 -0.68 -7.96
N ASP A 16 9.21 -0.42 -8.84
CA ASP A 16 8.20 0.63 -8.62
C ASP A 16 6.81 0.21 -9.14
N CYS A 17 5.96 -0.25 -8.21
CA CYS A 17 4.59 -0.67 -8.51
C CYS A 17 3.65 0.48 -8.93
N ARG A 18 4.13 1.73 -8.97
CA ARG A 18 3.39 2.91 -9.40
C ARG A 18 3.60 3.22 -10.88
N MET A 19 4.50 2.51 -11.56
CA MET A 19 4.76 2.72 -12.99
C MET A 19 3.48 2.59 -13.81
N THR A 20 3.28 3.50 -14.76
CA THR A 20 2.19 3.40 -15.72
C THR A 20 2.49 2.30 -16.73
N LEU A 21 1.46 1.84 -17.45
CA LEU A 21 1.64 0.86 -18.52
C LEU A 21 2.57 1.36 -19.64
N GLU A 22 2.64 2.68 -19.85
CA GLU A 22 3.53 3.32 -20.81
C GLU A 22 4.97 3.27 -20.31
N GLN A 23 5.20 3.58 -19.03
CA GLN A 23 6.52 3.48 -18.42
C GLN A 23 7.03 2.04 -18.40
N LEU A 24 6.15 1.06 -18.14
CA LEU A 24 6.51 -0.36 -18.21
C LEU A 24 6.89 -0.77 -19.64
N ARG A 25 6.14 -0.31 -20.65
CA ARG A 25 6.51 -0.52 -22.07
C ARG A 25 7.88 0.08 -22.37
N ASP A 26 8.10 1.34 -21.99
CA ASP A 26 9.32 2.06 -22.30
C ASP A 26 10.52 1.42 -21.58
N GLY A 27 10.33 0.89 -20.37
CA GLY A 27 11.31 0.07 -19.64
C GLY A 27 11.65 -1.24 -20.36
N LEU A 28 10.64 -1.98 -20.86
CA LEU A 28 10.88 -3.18 -21.67
C LEU A 28 11.63 -2.87 -22.97
N HIS A 29 11.36 -1.72 -23.58
CA HIS A 29 12.08 -1.28 -24.78
C HIS A 29 13.52 -0.88 -24.48
N SER A 30 13.75 -0.15 -23.39
CA SER A 30 15.09 0.26 -22.94
C SER A 30 15.98 -0.94 -22.60
N ASP A 31 15.44 -1.90 -21.84
CA ASP A 31 16.26 -2.95 -21.24
C ASP A 31 16.44 -4.18 -22.13
N LEU A 32 15.42 -4.52 -22.95
CA LEU A 32 15.43 -5.70 -23.81
C LEU A 32 15.37 -5.36 -25.31
N GLY A 33 15.22 -4.09 -25.68
CA GLY A 33 15.03 -3.68 -27.08
C GLY A 33 13.68 -4.11 -27.68
N VAL A 34 12.75 -4.57 -26.85
CA VAL A 34 11.47 -5.14 -27.29
C VAL A 34 10.44 -4.04 -27.43
N ASP A 35 9.88 -3.88 -28.63
CA ASP A 35 8.75 -2.99 -28.87
C ASP A 35 7.42 -3.74 -28.68
N VAL A 36 6.62 -3.30 -27.72
CA VAL A 36 5.30 -3.87 -27.39
C VAL A 36 4.26 -2.79 -27.24
N SER A 37 3.02 -3.11 -27.59
CA SER A 37 1.91 -2.20 -27.32
C SER A 37 1.55 -2.17 -25.83
N VAL A 38 1.05 -1.01 -25.37
CA VAL A 38 0.50 -0.83 -24.01
C VAL A 38 -0.58 -1.89 -23.69
N ALA A 39 -1.40 -2.25 -24.67
CA ALA A 39 -2.40 -3.31 -24.53
C ALA A 39 -1.79 -4.69 -24.30
N SER A 40 -0.60 -4.96 -24.85
CA SER A 40 0.12 -6.21 -24.61
C SER A 40 0.65 -6.28 -23.19
N VAL A 41 1.23 -5.19 -22.68
CA VAL A 41 1.63 -5.07 -21.26
C VAL A 41 0.43 -5.29 -20.35
N HIS A 42 -0.69 -4.60 -20.60
CA HIS A 42 -1.91 -4.77 -19.80
C HIS A 42 -2.40 -6.23 -19.76
N ARG A 43 -2.40 -6.93 -20.91
CA ARG A 43 -2.77 -8.35 -20.99
C ARG A 43 -1.79 -9.26 -20.25
N ALA A 44 -0.49 -8.95 -20.24
CA ALA A 44 0.48 -9.66 -19.40
C ALA A 44 0.06 -9.57 -17.94
N LEU A 45 -0.15 -8.35 -17.45
CA LEU A 45 -0.46 -8.09 -16.04
C LEU A 45 -1.73 -8.79 -15.57
N GLN A 46 -2.76 -8.82 -16.42
CA GLN A 46 -3.99 -9.59 -16.17
C GLN A 46 -3.70 -11.09 -15.95
N GLY A 47 -2.70 -11.64 -16.64
CA GLY A 47 -2.25 -13.02 -16.45
C GLY A 47 -1.32 -13.25 -15.25
N MET A 48 -0.75 -12.18 -14.67
CA MET A 48 0.32 -12.25 -13.66
C MET A 48 -0.17 -12.04 -12.22
N LEU A 49 -1.45 -12.25 -11.92
CA LEU A 49 -2.06 -12.06 -10.59
C LEU A 49 -1.87 -10.66 -9.97
N TYR A 50 -1.43 -9.66 -10.75
CA TYR A 50 -1.34 -8.28 -10.27
C TYR A 50 -2.70 -7.58 -10.38
N SER A 51 -3.05 -6.84 -9.33
CA SER A 51 -4.26 -6.01 -9.30
C SER A 51 -3.90 -4.54 -9.45
N THR A 52 -4.45 -3.87 -10.47
CA THR A 52 -4.37 -2.41 -10.58
C THR A 52 -5.27 -1.77 -9.53
N LYS A 53 -4.68 -1.18 -8.48
CA LYS A 53 -5.42 -0.48 -7.43
C LYS A 53 -5.20 1.02 -7.55
N ARG A 54 -6.23 1.80 -7.24
CA ARG A 54 -6.10 3.26 -7.14
C ARG A 54 -5.25 3.60 -5.91
N LEU A 55 -4.15 4.31 -6.11
CA LEU A 55 -3.32 4.80 -5.01
C LEU A 55 -4.13 5.80 -4.18
N ARG A 56 -4.15 5.60 -2.87
CA ARG A 56 -4.63 6.61 -1.92
C ARG A 56 -3.48 7.57 -1.69
N ILE A 57 -3.65 8.82 -2.10
CA ILE A 57 -2.70 9.89 -1.78
C ILE A 57 -2.90 10.25 -0.32
N GLU A 58 -2.08 9.66 0.56
CA GLU A 58 -2.02 10.07 1.96
C GLU A 58 -1.20 11.36 2.07
N LYS A 59 -1.63 12.30 2.92
CA LYS A 59 -0.87 13.52 3.17
C LYS A 59 0.50 13.14 3.74
N GLU A 60 1.59 13.65 3.17
CA GLU A 60 2.97 13.34 3.61
C GLU A 60 3.16 13.51 5.12
N MET A 61 2.49 14.49 5.72
CA MET A 61 2.53 14.73 7.16
C MET A 61 1.92 13.59 8.00
N MET A 62 0.97 12.79 7.49
CA MET A 62 0.37 11.68 8.24
C MET A 62 1.37 10.54 8.50
N ASN A 63 2.32 10.34 7.59
CA ASN A 63 3.28 9.22 7.64
C ASN A 63 4.73 9.65 7.87
N SER A 64 4.95 10.87 8.34
CA SER A 64 6.28 11.28 8.80
C SER A 64 6.80 10.29 9.85
N ASN A 65 8.12 10.05 9.85
CA ASN A 65 8.74 9.13 10.82
C ASN A 65 8.41 9.52 12.27
N VAL A 66 8.34 10.83 12.53
CA VAL A 66 7.93 11.37 13.83
C VAL A 66 6.49 10.95 14.19
N ASN A 67 5.54 11.06 13.26
CA ASN A 67 4.15 10.69 13.53
C ASN A 67 3.94 9.17 13.58
N LYS A 68 4.76 8.38 12.87
CA LYS A 68 4.82 6.92 13.03
C LYS A 68 5.28 6.54 14.44
N GLU A 69 6.35 7.16 14.93
CA GLU A 69 6.86 6.89 16.27
C GLU A 69 5.85 7.32 17.36
N LYS A 70 5.26 8.51 17.22
CA LYS A 70 4.20 8.96 18.14
C LYS A 70 3.01 8.00 18.19
N ARG A 71 2.54 7.50 17.04
CA ARG A 71 1.45 6.52 16.96
C ARG A 71 1.84 5.20 17.64
N LYS A 72 3.05 4.72 17.39
CA LYS A 72 3.56 3.49 18.02
C LYS A 72 3.64 3.62 19.54
N THR A 73 4.23 4.70 20.05
CA THR A 73 4.33 4.95 21.49
C THR A 73 2.95 5.10 22.12
N PHE A 74 2.04 5.83 21.48
CA PHE A 74 0.66 5.98 21.95
C PHE A 74 -0.05 4.62 22.08
N VAL A 75 0.02 3.78 21.04
CA VAL A 75 -0.60 2.44 21.08
C VAL A 75 0.07 1.55 22.13
N ALA A 76 1.39 1.63 22.30
CA ALA A 76 2.10 0.86 23.32
C ALA A 76 1.66 1.26 24.75
N GLU A 77 1.52 2.56 25.03
CA GLU A 77 1.01 3.05 26.30
C GLU A 77 -0.46 2.71 26.50
N LEU A 78 -1.30 2.85 25.47
CA LEU A 78 -2.72 2.51 25.52
C LEU A 78 -2.96 1.02 25.79
N ASN A 79 -2.10 0.14 25.30
CA ASN A 79 -2.22 -1.30 25.52
C ASN A 79 -1.89 -1.74 26.96
N LYS A 80 -1.14 -0.94 27.74
CA LYS A 80 -0.83 -1.28 29.15
C LYS A 80 -2.09 -1.38 30.01
N PRO A 81 -2.97 -0.35 30.09
CA PRO A 81 -4.20 -0.44 30.85
C PRO A 81 -5.18 -1.47 30.26
N ILE A 82 -5.25 -1.62 28.94
CA ILE A 82 -6.10 -2.66 28.29
C ILE A 82 -5.71 -4.06 28.79
N LYS A 83 -4.41 -4.37 28.83
CA LYS A 83 -3.89 -5.65 29.35
C LYS A 83 -4.18 -5.85 30.85
N ASN A 84 -4.26 -4.76 31.60
CA ASN A 84 -4.63 -4.80 33.02
C ASN A 84 -6.15 -4.96 33.24
N GLY A 85 -6.94 -5.06 32.16
CA GLY A 85 -8.40 -5.22 32.22
C GLY A 85 -9.17 -3.91 32.35
N ASN A 86 -8.51 -2.76 32.18
CA ASN A 86 -9.20 -1.47 32.26
C ASN A 86 -10.05 -1.23 31.01
N MET A 87 -11.23 -0.66 31.21
CA MET A 87 -12.11 -0.20 30.13
C MET A 87 -11.56 1.09 29.52
N VAL A 88 -11.49 1.15 28.19
CA VAL A 88 -11.11 2.37 27.46
C VAL A 88 -12.34 2.99 26.84
N VAL A 89 -12.55 4.27 27.13
CA VAL A 89 -13.60 5.11 26.55
C VAL A 89 -12.94 6.08 25.58
N PHE A 90 -13.40 6.06 24.32
CA PHE A 90 -12.96 6.99 23.29
C PHE A 90 -14.04 8.05 23.08
N GLN A 91 -13.64 9.32 23.14
CA GLN A 91 -14.51 10.46 22.88
C GLN A 91 -14.02 11.17 21.61
N ASP A 92 -14.91 11.32 20.64
CA ASP A 92 -14.67 12.09 19.42
C ASP A 92 -15.45 13.40 19.47
N GLU A 93 -14.76 14.53 19.46
CA GLU A 93 -15.35 15.87 19.50
C GLU A 93 -15.98 16.27 18.15
N ALA A 94 -15.53 15.68 17.04
CA ALA A 94 -16.02 16.08 15.71
C ALA A 94 -17.45 15.59 15.45
N ASN A 95 -17.79 14.41 15.98
CA ASN A 95 -19.10 13.79 15.81
C ASN A 95 -19.84 13.59 17.14
N PHE A 96 -19.29 14.06 18.26
CA PHE A 96 -19.81 13.86 19.62
C PHE A 96 -20.07 12.38 19.97
N ASN A 97 -19.27 11.48 19.39
CA ASN A 97 -19.43 10.04 19.57
C ASN A 97 -18.65 9.57 20.80
N LEU A 98 -19.28 8.72 21.61
CA LEU A 98 -18.63 7.98 22.69
C LEU A 98 -18.56 6.51 22.30
N TYR A 99 -17.35 5.97 22.21
CA TYR A 99 -17.10 4.56 21.90
C TYR A 99 -16.47 3.86 23.10
N LEU A 100 -16.94 2.64 23.39
CA LEU A 100 -16.45 1.79 24.47
C LEU A 100 -15.73 0.59 23.87
N SER A 101 -14.47 0.35 24.25
CA SER A 101 -13.82 -0.91 23.90
C SER A 101 -14.39 -2.04 24.75
N ILE A 102 -15.20 -2.89 24.15
CA ILE A 102 -15.73 -4.08 24.81
C ILE A 102 -14.69 -5.19 24.68
N ASN A 103 -14.21 -5.74 25.80
CA ASN A 103 -13.33 -6.93 25.82
C ASN A 103 -14.19 -8.21 25.68
N GLU A 104 -15.00 -8.31 24.63
CA GLU A 104 -15.72 -9.55 24.30
C GLU A 104 -15.03 -10.24 23.11
N GLY A 105 -14.29 -11.32 23.42
CA GLY A 105 -13.93 -12.42 22.50
C GLY A 105 -12.78 -12.19 21.54
#